data_AF-A0A937S6E7-F1
#
_entry.id   AF-A0A937S6E7-F1
#
_cell.length_a   1.000
_cell.length_b   1.000
_cell.length_c   1.000
_cell.angle_alpha   90.00
_cell.angle_beta   90.00
_cell.angle_gamma   90.00
#
_symmetry.space_group_name_H-M   'P 1'
#
loop_
_entity.id
_entity.type
_entity.pdbx_description
1 polymer ?
#
loop_
_entity_poly.entity_id
_entity_poly.type
_entity_poly.pdbx_seq_one_letter_code
_entity_poly.pdbx_strand_id
1 'polypeptide(L)' 'MKDKVFEWSLTSLSIIALLWMVLGSIFLHWVLGIFWVIIIGLVVWIVGGGALLYVWGKDYMSRI' A
#
# COMPACT_ATOMS: atom_id res chain seq x y z
N MET A 1 13.27 3.51 10.27
CA MET A 1 13.07 4.44 9.16
C MET A 1 13.01 5.85 9.75
N LYS A 2 13.46 6.89 9.04
CA LYS A 2 13.19 8.28 9.48
C LYS A 2 11.73 8.63 9.21
N ASP A 3 11.11 9.48 10.02
CA ASP A 3 9.67 9.78 9.93
C ASP A 3 9.30 10.32 8.55
N LYS A 4 10.16 11.18 7.97
CA LYS A 4 9.93 11.70 6.62
C LYS A 4 9.94 10.62 5.54
N VAL A 5 10.77 9.59 5.71
CA VAL A 5 10.83 8.45 4.77
C VAL A 5 9.57 7.59 4.92
N PHE A 6 9.06 7.41 6.14
CA PHE A 6 7.83 6.68 6.40
C PHE A 6 6.62 7.38 5.78
N GLU A 7 6.49 8.70 5.98
CA GLU A 7 5.44 9.53 5.39
C GLU A 7 5.40 9.39 3.87
N TRP A 8 6.55 9.56 3.21
CA TRP A 8 6.65 9.40 1.75
C TRP A 8 6.34 7.98 1.29
N SER A 9 6.85 6.96 2.00
CA SER A 9 6.62 5.55 1.63
C SER A 9 5.14 5.17 1.73
N LEU A 10 4.46 5.58 2.80
CA LEU A 10 3.03 5.31 2.99
C LEU A 10 2.17 6.07 1.98
N THR A 11 2.54 7.31 1.67
CA THR A 11 1.86 8.12 0.64
C THR A 11 2.01 7.47 -0.73
N SER A 12 3.23 7.10 -1.13
CA SER A 12 3.49 6.43 -2.40
C SER A 12 2.76 5.09 -2.50
N LEU A 13 2.78 4.27 -1.44
CA LEU A 13 2.03 3.00 -1.40
C LEU A 13 0.53 3.23 -1.61
N SER A 14 -0.03 4.26 -0.98
CA SER A 14 -1.45 4.59 -1.10
C SER A 14 -1.81 5.04 -2.51
N ILE A 15 -0.96 5.88 -3.13
CA ILE A 15 -1.13 6.31 -4.53
C ILE A 15 -1.07 5.10 -5.48
N ILE A 16 -0.10 4.21 -5.29
CA ILE A 16 0.05 3.01 -6.13
C ILE A 16 -1.16 2.08 -5.98
N ALA A 17 -1.64 1.86 -4.75
CA ALA A 17 -2.82 1.03 -4.51
C ALA A 17 -4.08 1.62 -5.16
N LEU A 18 -4.26 2.95 -5.07
CA LEU A 18 -5.37 3.64 -5.75
C LEU A 18 -5.25 3.54 -7.27
N LEU A 19 -4.06 3.78 -7.83
CA LEU A 19 -3.81 3.65 -9.27
C LEU A 19 -4.06 2.22 -9.74
N TRP A 20 -3.64 1.21 -8.99
CA TRP A 20 -3.96 -0.19 -9.29
C TRP A 20 -5.47 -0.43 -9.33
N MET A 21 -6.21 0.03 -8.31
CA MET A 21 -7.66 -0.19 -8.27
C MET A 21 -8.38 0.52 -9.41
N VAL A 22 -8.01 1.75 -9.75
CA VAL A 22 -8.62 2.53 -10.84
C VAL A 22 -8.23 1.95 -12.20
N LEU A 23 -6.94 1.84 -12.50
CA LEU A 23 -6.45 1.38 -13.80
C LEU A 23 -6.78 -0.10 -14.00
N GLY A 24 -6.62 -0.94 -12.98
CA GLY A 24 -6.99 -2.35 -13.05
C GLY A 24 -8.48 -2.55 -13.28
N SER A 25 -9.35 -1.70 -12.71
CA SER A 25 -10.79 -1.80 -12.98
C SER A 25 -11.15 -1.40 -14.41
N ILE A 26 -10.34 -0.56 -15.06
CA ILE A 26 -10.53 -0.18 -16.46
C ILE A 26 -9.95 -1.24 -17.39
N PHE A 27 -8.69 -1.63 -17.18
CA PHE A 27 -7.92 -2.45 -18.11
C PHE A 27 -7.96 -3.97 -17.83
N LEU A 28 -8.12 -4.39 -16.57
CA LEU A 28 -8.09 -5.80 -16.15
C LEU A 28 -9.46 -6.39 -15.81
N HIS A 29 -10.56 -5.65 -16.02
CA HIS A 29 -11.90 -6.13 -15.64
C HIS A 29 -12.31 -7.42 -16.35
N TRP A 30 -11.86 -7.65 -17.59
CA TRP A 30 -12.13 -8.89 -18.32
C TRP A 30 -11.40 -10.12 -17.75
N VAL A 31 -10.25 -9.93 -17.10
CA VAL A 31 -9.38 -11.02 -16.63
C VAL A 31 -9.69 -11.38 -15.19
N LEU A 32 -9.67 -10.39 -14.31
CA LEU A 32 -9.81 -10.59 -12.87
C LEU A 32 -11.22 -10.23 -12.37
N GLY A 33 -12.01 -9.48 -13.13
CA GLY A 33 -13.24 -8.89 -12.61
C GLY A 33 -12.96 -7.76 -11.62
N ILE A 34 -13.80 -6.72 -11.64
CA ILE A 34 -13.61 -5.50 -10.83
C ILE A 34 -13.49 -5.84 -9.33
N PHE A 35 -14.29 -6.80 -8.86
CA PHE A 35 -14.28 -7.25 -7.47
C PHE A 35 -12.90 -7.71 -7.00
N TRP A 36 -12.23 -8.58 -7.77
CA TRP A 36 -10.91 -9.10 -7.38
C TRP A 36 -9.81 -8.06 -7.51
N VAL A 37 -9.88 -7.17 -8.51
CA VAL A 37 -8.92 -6.07 -8.65
C VAL A 37 -8.91 -5.19 -7.39
N ILE A 38 -10.09 -4.85 -6.87
CA ILE A 38 -10.24 -4.06 -5.65
C ILE A 38 -9.69 -4.82 -4.44
N ILE A 39 -10.06 -6.10 -4.27
CA ILE A 39 -9.56 -6.91 -3.15
C ILE A 39 -8.04 -6.99 -3.15
N ILE A 40 -7.41 -7.27 -4.30
CA ILE A 40 -5.95 -7.36 -4.40
C ILE A 40 -5.31 -6.02 -4.02
N GLY A 41 -5.85 -4.90 -4.53
CA GLY A 41 -5.36 -3.56 -4.18
C GLY A 41 -5.43 -3.28 -2.67
N LEU A 42 -6.55 -3.63 -2.04
CA LEU A 42 -6.75 -3.48 -0.60
C LEU A 42 -5.80 -4.38 0.21
N VAL A 43 -5.65 -5.64 -0.17
CA VAL A 43 -4.73 -6.57 0.50
C VAL A 43 -3.29 -6.06 0.42
N VAL A 44 -2.84 -5.63 -0.75
CA VAL A 44 -1.50 -5.06 -0.93
C VAL A 44 -1.32 -3.80 -0.08
N TRP A 45 -2.33 -2.94 -0.02
CA TRP A 45 -2.26 -1.72 0.78
C TRP A 45 -2.19 -2.00 2.28
N ILE A 46 -3.03 -2.91 2.81
CA ILE A 46 -3.03 -3.28 4.23
C ILE A 46 -1.72 -3.96 4.61
N VAL A 47 -1.29 -4.97 3.82
CA VAL A 47 -0.07 -5.73 4.10
C VAL A 47 1.16 -4.84 3.97
N GLY A 48 1.25 -4.06 2.89
CA GLY A 48 2.34 -3.11 2.66
C GLY A 48 2.40 -2.01 3.73
N GLY A 49 1.26 -1.43 4.09
CA GLY A 49 1.16 -0.41 5.14
C GLY A 49 1.54 -0.97 6.50
N GLY A 50 1.07 -2.17 6.83
CA GLY A 50 1.45 -2.89 8.04
C GLY A 50 2.95 -3.19 8.11
N ALA A 51 3.56 -3.63 7.00
CA ALA A 51 4.99 -3.87 6.93
C ALA A 51 5.81 -2.57 7.12
N LEU A 52 5.38 -1.47 6.50
CA LEU A 52 6.01 -0.15 6.67
C LEU A 52 5.90 0.33 8.12
N LEU A 53 4.73 0.17 8.75
CA LEU A 53 4.50 0.51 10.16
C LEU A 53 5.38 -0.33 11.09
N TYR A 54 5.50 -1.64 10.83
CA TYR A 54 6.36 -2.52 11.62
C TYR A 54 7.83 -2.08 11.58
N VAL A 55 8.35 -1.81 10.39
CA VAL A 55 9.76 -1.38 10.21
C VAL A 55 9.99 0.01 10.80
N TRP A 56 9.07 0.95 10.58
CA TRP A 56 9.18 2.28 11.18
C TRP A 56 9.09 2.22 12.71
N GLY A 57 8.13 1.47 13.26
CA GLY A 57 7.90 1.34 14.69
C GLY A 57 9.10 0.73 15.44
N LYS A 58 9.75 -0.28 14.85
CA LYS A 58 10.99 -0.84 15.41
C LYS A 58 12.09 0.21 15.56
N ASP A 59 12.35 0.96 14.50
CA ASP A 59 13.41 1.98 14.49
C ASP A 59 13.02 3.24 15.28
N TYR A 60 11.74 3.48 15.52
CA TYR A 60 11.26 4.51 16.43
C TYR A 60 11.53 4.11 17.88
N MET A 61 11.15 2.89 18.28
CA MET A 61 11.40 2.37 19.63
C MET A 61 12.89 2.26 19.96
N SER A 62 13.76 2.01 18.97
CA SER A 62 15.21 1.96 19.21
C SER A 62 15.88 3.32 19.42
N ARG A 63 15.14 4.42 19.24
CA ARG A 63 15.62 5.79 19.49
C ARG A 63 15.23 6.30 20.88
N ILE A 64 14.39 5.54 21.58
CA ILE A 64 13.98 5.75 22.97
C ILE A 64 14.98 5.02 23.86
#